data_AF-A0A1G0ZJS3-F1
#
_entry.id   AF-A0A1G0ZJS3-F1
#
_cell.length_a   1.000
_cell.length_b   1.000
_cell.length_c   1.000
_cell.angle_alpha   90.00
_cell.angle_beta   90.00
_cell.angle_gamma   90.00
#
_symmetry.space_group_name_H-M   'P 1'
#
loop_
_entity.id
_entity.type
_entity.pdbx_description
1 polymer ?
#
loop_
_entity_poly.entity_id
_entity_poly.type
_entity_poly.pdbx_seq_one_letter_code
_entity_poly.pdbx_strand_id
1 'polypeptide(L)'
;MNRKQLAMSLVVLTAIGLSIYFIFKKDSSTWNSSKYSASGDKLLPDLDVNKVTAFTISSGKLAATVRKNEDGTWSVSEKESYPGDYQKISNFLTILTEIKTVQNINAGKSQLEKLNLGEADKEKGTAVLVELSGGTGKNPCSLLLGKGHFKKEENPNPYFGGAAPDGRYTMVCDGKFQPRLINQPLEDASADPLVWTDKSLFVMDAIKTIEVLRGKPEGNWKMIKDEKSGKLVLPDVKEDEILDESKIQPLNTFFKNISFKDVAQCPANFAGDSVNIETVDGFKYEIKFASKEGDSEKYLVNVKVSASLPEKREAGKEEKPEDKDRLDKEFKSKTDMLKEKLEHEKSLGKWLYTMAKNDLAPVLKVRKDFLKAQEGKKPEAPKNAAPERTTDAGAAMEE
;
A
#
# COMPACT_ATOMS: atom_id res chain seq x y z
N MET A 1 10.89 -72.58 -49.04
CA MET A 1 11.78 -72.16 -47.94
C MET A 1 12.29 -73.42 -47.24
N ASN A 2 13.60 -73.63 -47.20
CA ASN A 2 14.17 -74.91 -46.73
C ASN A 2 13.97 -75.04 -45.20
N ARG A 3 13.64 -76.23 -44.67
CA ARG A 3 13.37 -76.42 -43.22
C ARG A 3 14.48 -75.86 -42.32
N LYS A 4 15.73 -75.91 -42.80
CA LYS A 4 16.90 -75.33 -42.14
C LYS A 4 16.90 -73.78 -42.12
N GLN A 5 16.41 -73.13 -43.17
CA GLN A 5 16.29 -71.67 -43.22
C GLN A 5 15.12 -71.16 -42.35
N LEU A 6 14.02 -71.92 -42.27
CA LEU A 6 12.90 -71.58 -41.40
C LEU A 6 13.29 -71.74 -39.91
N ALA A 7 14.03 -72.79 -39.57
CA ALA A 7 14.60 -72.95 -38.23
C ALA A 7 15.59 -71.83 -37.88
N MET A 8 16.43 -71.41 -38.83
CA MET A 8 17.41 -70.35 -38.59
C MET A 8 16.76 -68.97 -38.42
N SER A 9 15.71 -68.65 -39.21
CA SER A 9 14.92 -67.43 -39.01
C SER A 9 14.19 -67.41 -37.66
N LEU A 10 13.69 -68.57 -37.19
CA LEU A 10 13.02 -68.64 -35.90
C LEU A 10 13.98 -68.36 -34.74
N VAL A 11 15.20 -68.91 -34.80
CA VAL A 11 16.24 -68.66 -33.79
C VAL A 11 16.66 -67.19 -33.77
N VAL A 12 16.82 -66.56 -34.93
CA VAL A 12 17.16 -65.13 -35.04
C VAL A 12 16.03 -64.24 -34.50
N LEU A 13 14.77 -64.54 -34.83
CA LEU A 13 13.62 -63.80 -34.29
C LEU A 13 13.50 -63.94 -32.77
N THR A 14 13.81 -65.12 -32.23
CA THR A 14 13.79 -65.37 -30.78
C THR A 14 14.93 -64.61 -30.08
N ALA A 15 16.12 -64.56 -30.68
CA ALA A 15 17.26 -63.81 -30.16
C ALA A 15 17.00 -62.28 -30.17
N ILE A 16 16.35 -61.76 -31.23
CA ILE A 16 15.96 -60.34 -31.32
C ILE A 16 14.83 -60.04 -30.33
N GLY A 17 13.84 -60.91 -30.20
CA GLY A 17 12.75 -60.77 -29.22
C GLY A 17 13.25 -60.78 -27.77
N LEU A 18 14.22 -61.64 -27.44
CA LEU A 18 14.85 -61.67 -26.12
C LEU A 18 15.73 -60.44 -25.87
N SER A 19 16.42 -59.93 -26.88
CA SER A 19 17.23 -58.70 -26.78
C SER A 19 16.34 -57.46 -26.57
N ILE A 20 15.22 -57.36 -27.28
CA ILE A 20 14.22 -56.30 -27.09
C ILE A 20 13.59 -56.43 -25.69
N TYR A 21 13.22 -57.64 -25.26
CA TYR A 21 12.67 -57.87 -23.92
C TYR A 21 13.66 -57.49 -22.81
N PHE A 22 14.95 -57.78 -22.95
CA PHE A 22 15.96 -57.40 -21.96
C PHE A 22 16.28 -55.90 -21.96
N ILE A 23 16.23 -55.22 -23.11
CA ILE A 23 16.35 -53.76 -23.18
C ILE A 23 15.13 -53.09 -22.55
N PHE A 24 13.91 -53.57 -22.81
CA PHE A 24 12.69 -53.05 -22.16
C PHE A 24 12.60 -53.39 -20.66
N LYS A 25 13.17 -54.51 -20.21
CA LYS A 25 13.16 -54.89 -18.79
C LYS A 25 14.25 -54.21 -17.98
N LYS A 26 15.40 -53.87 -18.59
CA LYS A 26 16.54 -53.21 -17.90
C LYS A 26 16.38 -51.69 -17.77
N ASP A 27 15.37 -51.09 -18.43
CA ASP A 27 14.90 -49.71 -18.19
C ASP A 27 13.62 -49.61 -17.34
N SER A 28 13.10 -50.73 -16.83
CA SER A 28 11.87 -50.76 -16.01
C SER A 28 12.10 -50.73 -14.50
N SER A 29 13.35 -50.60 -14.03
CA SER A 29 13.71 -50.55 -12.59
C SER A 29 14.54 -49.33 -12.16
N THR A 30 14.69 -48.34 -13.02
CA THR A 30 15.26 -47.01 -12.69
C THR A 30 14.40 -45.85 -13.22
N TRP A 31 13.21 -46.14 -13.74
CA TRP A 31 12.22 -45.12 -14.05
C TRP A 31 11.37 -44.85 -12.81
N ASN A 32 11.95 -44.10 -11.86
CA ASN A 32 11.24 -43.56 -10.71
C ASN A 32 9.96 -42.86 -11.19
N SER A 33 8.83 -43.44 -10.79
CA SER A 33 7.46 -42.98 -10.97
C SER A 33 7.14 -41.74 -10.11
N SER A 34 7.99 -40.71 -10.15
CA SER A 34 7.80 -39.46 -9.40
C SER A 34 7.84 -38.19 -10.26
N LYS A 35 7.93 -38.29 -11.60
CA LYS A 35 8.19 -37.11 -12.43
C LYS A 35 7.00 -36.18 -12.71
N TYR A 36 5.75 -36.59 -12.51
CA TYR A 36 4.58 -35.75 -12.87
C TYR A 36 3.36 -35.93 -11.97
N SER A 37 3.57 -36.14 -10.69
CA SER A 37 2.50 -36.02 -9.70
C SER A 37 2.43 -34.59 -9.17
N ALA A 38 1.23 -34.02 -9.14
CA ALA A 38 0.90 -32.94 -8.23
C ALA A 38 1.23 -33.45 -6.82
N SER A 39 2.37 -33.05 -6.28
CA SER A 39 2.83 -33.63 -5.01
C SER A 39 1.91 -33.20 -3.88
N GLY A 40 1.29 -32.01 -3.99
CA GLY A 40 0.57 -31.39 -2.87
C GLY A 40 1.51 -31.00 -1.72
N ASP A 41 2.79 -31.32 -1.83
CA ASP A 41 3.84 -30.98 -0.90
C ASP A 41 4.02 -29.47 -0.80
N LYS A 42 4.38 -29.03 0.40
CA LYS A 42 4.78 -27.65 0.66
C LYS A 42 5.96 -27.28 -0.23
N LEU A 43 5.91 -26.09 -0.82
CA LEU A 43 7.02 -25.54 -1.60
C LEU A 43 8.25 -25.32 -0.71
N LEU A 44 8.01 -24.81 0.49
CA LEU A 44 9.01 -24.49 1.52
C LEU A 44 8.70 -25.28 2.80
N PRO A 45 9.02 -26.59 2.85
CA PRO A 45 8.68 -27.44 4.00
C PRO A 45 9.43 -27.05 5.29
N ASP A 46 10.63 -26.49 5.16
CA ASP A 46 11.52 -26.16 6.29
C ASP A 46 11.40 -24.70 6.74
N LEU A 47 10.48 -23.91 6.18
CA LEU A 47 10.31 -22.50 6.53
C LEU A 47 9.61 -22.34 7.89
N ASP A 48 10.37 -21.85 8.87
CA ASP A 48 9.84 -21.39 10.15
C ASP A 48 9.67 -19.87 10.16
N VAL A 49 8.42 -19.40 10.00
CA VAL A 49 8.08 -17.96 9.93
C VAL A 49 8.55 -17.19 11.17
N ASN A 50 8.57 -17.82 12.35
CA ASN A 50 8.96 -17.15 13.58
C ASN A 50 10.46 -16.82 13.62
N LYS A 51 11.26 -17.51 12.82
CA LYS A 51 12.71 -17.30 12.69
C LYS A 51 13.08 -16.41 11.51
N VAL A 52 12.12 -15.93 10.72
CA VAL A 52 12.39 -14.97 9.64
C VAL A 52 12.72 -13.61 10.26
N THR A 53 13.87 -13.05 9.86
CA THR A 53 14.38 -11.77 10.35
C THR A 53 14.34 -10.67 9.30
N ALA A 54 14.32 -11.03 8.02
CA ALA A 54 14.13 -10.09 6.93
C ALA A 54 13.58 -10.79 5.70
N PHE A 55 12.96 -10.02 4.82
CA PHE A 55 12.74 -10.43 3.44
C PHE A 55 12.96 -9.27 2.47
N THR A 56 13.40 -9.60 1.27
CA THR A 56 13.57 -8.66 0.17
C THR A 56 12.77 -9.13 -1.03
N ILE A 57 12.01 -8.23 -1.63
CA ILE A 57 11.29 -8.47 -2.88
C ILE A 57 11.85 -7.52 -3.93
N SER A 58 12.39 -8.06 -5.02
CA SER A 58 12.95 -7.28 -6.12
C SER A 58 12.32 -7.61 -7.45
N SER A 59 12.15 -6.59 -8.28
CA SER A 59 11.60 -6.69 -9.63
C SER A 59 12.13 -5.54 -10.49
N GLY A 60 13.05 -5.85 -11.40
CA GLY A 60 13.72 -4.84 -12.21
C GLY A 60 14.50 -3.84 -11.34
N LYS A 61 14.19 -2.55 -11.43
CA LYS A 61 14.86 -1.49 -10.65
C LYS A 61 14.27 -1.25 -9.26
N LEU A 62 13.16 -1.93 -8.93
CA LEU A 62 12.49 -1.78 -7.64
C LEU A 62 12.91 -2.92 -6.71
N ALA A 63 13.10 -2.56 -5.44
CA ALA A 63 13.31 -3.51 -4.36
C ALA A 63 12.66 -2.98 -3.09
N ALA A 64 12.05 -3.89 -2.32
CA ALA A 64 11.50 -3.63 -1.00
C ALA A 64 12.14 -4.59 0.00
N THR A 65 12.84 -4.06 1.00
CA THR A 65 13.55 -4.82 2.03
C THR A 65 12.93 -4.53 3.39
N VAL A 66 12.25 -5.53 3.92
CA VAL A 66 11.55 -5.46 5.20
C VAL A 66 12.37 -6.22 6.25
N ARG A 67 12.67 -5.57 7.37
CA ARG A 67 13.53 -6.12 8.44
C ARG A 67 12.83 -6.08 9.77
N LYS A 68 13.07 -7.12 10.56
CA LYS A 68 12.64 -7.19 11.95
C LYS A 68 13.68 -6.50 12.83
N ASN A 69 13.25 -5.53 13.62
CA ASN A 69 14.05 -4.79 14.58
C ASN A 69 14.25 -5.62 15.87
N GLU A 70 15.19 -5.19 16.72
CA GLU A 70 15.50 -5.87 18.00
C GLU A 70 14.31 -5.91 18.96
N ASP A 71 13.45 -4.89 18.92
CA ASP A 71 12.20 -4.80 19.69
C ASP A 71 11.07 -5.68 19.14
N GLY A 72 11.31 -6.39 18.03
CA GLY A 72 10.37 -7.28 17.36
C GLY A 72 9.43 -6.59 16.37
N THR A 73 9.49 -5.26 16.22
CA THR A 73 8.75 -4.52 15.19
C THR A 73 9.37 -4.71 13.81
N TRP A 74 8.63 -4.38 12.75
CA TRP A 74 9.13 -4.45 11.38
C TRP A 74 9.37 -3.04 10.82
N SER A 75 10.37 -2.89 9.96
CA SER A 75 10.70 -1.64 9.28
C SER A 75 11.03 -1.87 7.80
N VAL A 76 10.82 -0.84 6.98
CA VAL A 76 11.10 -0.85 5.54
C VAL A 76 12.36 -0.04 5.24
N SER A 77 13.39 -0.71 4.74
CA SER A 77 14.75 -0.16 4.65
C SER A 77 14.84 1.02 3.67
N GLU A 78 14.20 0.90 2.51
CA GLU A 78 14.18 1.92 1.45
C GLU A 78 13.36 3.16 1.81
N LYS A 79 12.64 3.13 2.93
CA LYS A 79 11.92 4.26 3.52
C LYS A 79 12.57 4.69 4.83
N GLU A 80 13.90 4.66 4.88
CA GLU A 80 14.69 5.12 6.03
C GLU A 80 14.30 4.41 7.34
N SER A 81 13.99 3.11 7.23
CA SER A 81 13.48 2.26 8.33
C SER A 81 12.13 2.69 8.89
N TYR A 82 11.26 3.27 8.05
CA TYR A 82 9.87 3.56 8.41
C TYR A 82 9.12 2.29 8.88
N PRO A 83 8.25 2.36 9.90
CA PRO A 83 7.49 1.22 10.40
C PRO A 83 6.76 0.44 9.30
N GLY A 84 6.87 -0.89 9.37
CA GLY A 84 6.20 -1.81 8.46
C GLY A 84 4.79 -2.17 8.91
N ASP A 85 3.89 -2.43 7.97
CA ASP A 85 2.55 -2.95 8.23
C ASP A 85 2.65 -4.41 8.72
N TYR A 86 2.56 -4.59 10.03
CA TYR A 86 2.68 -5.92 10.65
C TYR A 86 1.66 -6.93 10.12
N GLN A 87 0.40 -6.51 9.93
CA GLN A 87 -0.66 -7.42 9.48
C GLN A 87 -0.34 -7.93 8.08
N LYS A 88 0.07 -7.03 7.19
CA LYS A 88 0.43 -7.38 5.82
C LYS A 88 1.67 -8.26 5.76
N ILE A 89 2.70 -7.92 6.52
CA ILE A 89 3.95 -8.69 6.61
C ILE A 89 3.67 -10.10 7.14
N SER A 90 2.92 -10.22 8.23
CA SER A 90 2.55 -11.50 8.85
C SER A 90 1.74 -12.37 7.89
N ASN A 91 0.74 -11.78 7.21
CA ASN A 91 -0.06 -12.48 6.21
C ASN A 91 0.82 -13.01 5.07
N PHE A 92 1.69 -12.17 4.52
CA PHE A 92 2.59 -12.57 3.43
C PHE A 92 3.48 -13.75 3.84
N LEU A 93 4.15 -13.66 4.98
CA LEU A 93 5.01 -14.73 5.48
C LEU A 93 4.23 -16.02 5.76
N THR A 94 3.01 -15.91 6.29
CA THR A 94 2.13 -17.07 6.53
C THR A 94 1.76 -17.75 5.23
N ILE A 95 1.36 -16.99 4.21
CA ILE A 95 1.04 -17.52 2.87
C ILE A 95 2.22 -18.33 2.33
N LEU A 96 3.47 -17.86 2.49
CA LEU A 96 4.66 -18.58 2.02
C LEU A 96 4.80 -19.99 2.61
N THR A 97 4.30 -20.25 3.81
CA THR A 97 4.32 -21.59 4.45
C THR A 97 3.24 -22.54 3.96
N GLU A 98 2.20 -21.99 3.33
CA GLU A 98 1.01 -22.70 2.86
C GLU A 98 1.07 -23.02 1.36
N ILE A 99 2.04 -22.44 0.64
CA ILE A 99 2.23 -22.70 -0.78
C ILE A 99 2.51 -24.18 -1.00
N LYS A 100 1.76 -24.78 -1.93
CA LYS A 100 1.92 -26.17 -2.37
C LYS A 100 2.32 -26.23 -3.84
N THR A 101 3.12 -27.24 -4.16
CA THR A 101 3.45 -27.56 -5.55
C THR A 101 2.28 -28.29 -6.19
N VAL A 102 1.68 -27.65 -7.20
CA VAL A 102 0.61 -28.23 -8.04
C VAL A 102 1.22 -29.07 -9.15
N GLN A 103 2.31 -28.63 -9.76
CA GLN A 103 2.94 -29.37 -10.85
C GLN A 103 4.43 -29.08 -10.95
N ASN A 104 5.24 -30.10 -11.18
CA ASN A 104 6.63 -29.92 -11.61
C ASN A 104 6.66 -29.67 -13.12
N ILE A 105 7.27 -28.58 -13.54
CA ILE A 105 7.35 -28.17 -14.95
C ILE A 105 8.66 -28.69 -15.54
N ASN A 106 8.55 -29.45 -16.63
CA ASN A 106 9.70 -29.86 -17.43
C ASN A 106 9.95 -28.80 -18.51
N ALA A 107 10.70 -27.76 -18.16
CA ALA A 107 11.08 -26.68 -19.05
C ALA A 107 12.60 -26.60 -19.13
N GLY A 108 13.18 -26.45 -20.32
CA GLY A 108 14.60 -26.12 -20.49
C GLY A 108 14.88 -24.64 -20.18
N LYS A 109 16.16 -24.25 -20.08
CA LYS A 109 16.57 -22.85 -19.83
C LYS A 109 15.95 -21.85 -20.81
N SER A 110 15.85 -22.22 -22.09
CA SER A 110 15.21 -21.41 -23.14
C SER A 110 13.69 -21.23 -22.98
N GLN A 111 13.05 -22.03 -22.13
CA GLN A 111 11.61 -21.95 -21.85
C GLN A 111 11.30 -21.16 -20.58
N LEU A 112 12.31 -20.78 -19.77
CA LEU A 112 12.10 -19.93 -18.60
C LEU A 112 11.58 -18.54 -18.96
N GLU A 113 12.04 -17.98 -20.07
CA GLU A 113 11.54 -16.70 -20.59
C GLU A 113 10.02 -16.78 -20.85
N LYS A 114 9.52 -17.91 -21.34
CA LYS A 114 8.08 -18.11 -21.58
C LYS A 114 7.27 -18.21 -20.29
N LEU A 115 7.91 -18.52 -19.16
CA LEU A 115 7.32 -18.58 -17.84
C LEU A 115 7.58 -17.31 -17.02
N ASN A 116 8.30 -16.33 -17.59
CA ASN A 116 8.80 -15.15 -16.90
C ASN A 116 9.67 -15.51 -15.68
N LEU A 117 10.42 -16.61 -15.74
CA LEU A 117 11.34 -17.06 -14.69
C LEU A 117 12.81 -16.73 -15.03
N GLY A 118 13.03 -15.60 -15.70
CA GLY A 118 14.38 -15.11 -16.04
C GLY A 118 15.10 -14.46 -14.85
N GLU A 119 16.26 -13.84 -15.12
CA GLU A 119 17.00 -13.07 -14.11
C GLU A 119 16.17 -11.87 -13.62
N ALA A 120 16.17 -11.65 -12.31
CA ALA A 120 15.46 -10.53 -11.68
C ALA A 120 16.18 -9.18 -11.86
N ASP A 121 17.48 -9.18 -12.20
CA ASP A 121 18.36 -7.98 -12.17
C ASP A 121 18.43 -7.15 -13.47
N LYS A 122 17.82 -7.60 -14.56
CA LYS A 122 17.92 -6.87 -15.83
C LYS A 122 16.85 -5.78 -15.90
N GLU A 123 17.14 -4.69 -16.61
CA GLU A 123 16.17 -3.61 -16.95
C GLU A 123 14.88 -4.11 -17.65
N LYS A 124 14.79 -5.42 -17.94
CA LYS A 124 13.66 -6.16 -18.51
C LYS A 124 13.08 -7.22 -17.55
N GLY A 125 13.41 -7.18 -16.25
CA GLY A 125 13.16 -8.22 -15.26
C GLY A 125 11.73 -8.77 -15.34
N THR A 126 11.61 -10.03 -15.75
CA THR A 126 10.30 -10.68 -15.95
C THR A 126 9.84 -11.43 -14.70
N ALA A 127 10.77 -11.78 -13.82
CA ALA A 127 10.52 -12.45 -12.56
C ALA A 127 10.55 -11.48 -11.38
N VAL A 128 9.72 -11.75 -10.38
CA VAL A 128 9.84 -11.15 -9.04
C VAL A 128 10.68 -12.09 -8.18
N LEU A 129 11.78 -11.61 -7.61
CA LEU A 129 12.62 -12.37 -6.70
C LEU A 129 12.22 -12.07 -5.25
N VAL A 130 11.90 -13.11 -4.49
CA VAL A 130 11.64 -13.04 -3.06
C VAL A 130 12.77 -13.75 -2.33
N GLU A 131 13.45 -13.04 -1.43
CA GLU A 131 14.54 -13.57 -0.64
C GLU A 131 14.19 -13.48 0.84
N LEU A 132 14.31 -14.59 1.57
CA LEU A 132 14.05 -14.68 3.00
C LEU A 132 15.37 -14.87 3.74
N SER A 133 15.58 -14.07 4.78
CA SER A 133 16.67 -14.22 5.74
C SER A 133 16.15 -14.79 7.05
N GLY A 134 16.85 -15.79 7.59
CA GLY A 134 16.35 -16.58 8.71
C GLY A 134 15.23 -17.54 8.28
N GLY A 135 14.67 -18.29 9.22
CA GLY A 135 13.55 -19.21 8.94
C GLY A 135 13.95 -20.56 8.33
N THR A 136 14.99 -20.63 7.49
CA THR A 136 15.41 -21.85 6.78
C THR A 136 16.88 -22.23 7.08
N GLY A 137 17.16 -22.74 8.27
CA GLY A 137 18.52 -23.22 8.61
C GLY A 137 19.62 -22.15 8.40
N LYS A 138 20.74 -22.53 7.77
CA LYS A 138 21.92 -21.65 7.55
C LYS A 138 21.92 -20.87 6.23
N ASN A 139 21.01 -21.13 5.29
CA ASN A 139 21.04 -20.51 3.97
C ASN A 139 19.79 -19.65 3.73
N PRO A 140 19.93 -18.46 3.11
CA PRO A 140 18.78 -17.67 2.69
C PRO A 140 17.93 -18.47 1.69
N CYS A 141 16.62 -18.40 1.84
CA CYS A 141 15.68 -19.05 0.93
C CYS A 141 15.25 -18.03 -0.12
N SER A 142 15.55 -18.29 -1.40
CA SER A 142 15.15 -17.41 -2.50
C SER A 142 14.18 -18.09 -3.47
N LEU A 143 13.19 -17.34 -3.94
CA LEU A 143 12.12 -17.77 -4.84
C LEU A 143 12.04 -16.81 -6.02
N LEU A 144 12.05 -17.35 -7.24
CA LEU A 144 11.67 -16.60 -8.44
C LEU A 144 10.20 -16.83 -8.74
N LEU A 145 9.44 -15.76 -8.85
CA LEU A 145 8.02 -15.73 -9.17
C LEU A 145 7.84 -15.23 -10.61
N GLY A 146 7.35 -16.09 -11.47
CA GLY A 146 7.08 -15.80 -12.87
C GLY A 146 5.63 -15.38 -13.12
N LYS A 147 5.13 -15.67 -14.32
CA LYS A 147 3.78 -15.27 -14.72
C LYS A 147 2.69 -16.06 -13.95
N GLY A 148 1.54 -15.42 -13.74
CA GLY A 148 0.34 -16.07 -13.23
C GLY A 148 -0.11 -17.21 -14.16
N HIS A 149 -0.64 -18.26 -13.56
CA HIS A 149 -1.34 -19.33 -14.25
C HIS A 149 -2.84 -19.05 -14.16
N PHE A 150 -3.54 -19.22 -15.28
CA PHE A 150 -4.99 -19.05 -15.36
C PHE A 150 -5.57 -20.37 -15.84
N LYS A 151 -6.58 -20.87 -15.15
CA LYS A 151 -7.39 -21.99 -15.65
C LYS A 151 -7.95 -21.63 -17.01
N LYS A 152 -7.88 -22.58 -17.94
CA LYS A 152 -8.65 -22.49 -19.18
C LYS A 152 -10.13 -22.65 -18.81
N GLU A 153 -10.86 -21.55 -18.78
CA GLU A 153 -12.32 -21.58 -18.72
C GLU A 153 -12.85 -21.91 -20.12
N GLU A 154 -13.75 -22.91 -20.22
CA GLU A 154 -14.40 -23.27 -21.48
C GLU A 154 -15.39 -22.20 -21.94
N ASN A 155 -15.88 -21.33 -21.04
CA ASN A 155 -16.81 -20.25 -21.34
C ASN A 155 -16.52 -19.01 -20.46
N PRO A 156 -15.56 -18.15 -20.87
CA PRO A 156 -15.22 -16.96 -20.09
C PRO A 156 -16.39 -15.96 -20.08
N ASN A 157 -16.81 -15.50 -18.90
CA ASN A 157 -17.88 -14.51 -18.77
C ASN A 157 -17.35 -13.11 -19.15
N PRO A 158 -17.79 -12.49 -20.26
CA PRO A 158 -17.26 -11.22 -20.76
C PRO A 158 -17.59 -10.03 -19.86
N TYR A 159 -18.52 -10.16 -18.90
CA TYR A 159 -18.95 -9.07 -18.03
C TYR A 159 -18.15 -8.95 -16.71
N PHE A 160 -17.33 -9.94 -16.34
CA PHE A 160 -16.68 -10.01 -15.02
C PHE A 160 -15.16 -9.75 -15.01
N GLY A 161 -14.59 -9.15 -16.06
CA GLY A 161 -13.20 -8.66 -16.01
C GLY A 161 -12.11 -9.73 -16.15
N GLY A 162 -12.43 -10.89 -16.75
CA GLY A 162 -11.47 -11.98 -17.00
C GLY A 162 -11.29 -12.94 -15.83
N ALA A 163 -10.68 -14.10 -16.09
CA ALA A 163 -10.40 -15.10 -15.06
C ALA A 163 -9.29 -14.62 -14.12
N ALA A 164 -9.45 -14.82 -12.80
CA ALA A 164 -8.38 -14.59 -11.84
C ALA A 164 -7.32 -15.71 -11.95
N PRO A 165 -6.03 -15.43 -11.69
CA PRO A 165 -5.01 -16.47 -11.72
C PRO A 165 -5.25 -17.46 -10.57
N ASP A 166 -5.17 -18.76 -10.86
CA ASP A 166 -5.34 -19.84 -9.90
C ASP A 166 -4.01 -20.42 -9.40
N GLY A 167 -2.90 -19.82 -9.83
CA GLY A 167 -1.55 -20.21 -9.44
C GLY A 167 -0.49 -19.32 -10.06
N ARG A 168 0.77 -19.66 -9.84
CA ARG A 168 1.91 -18.96 -10.43
C ARG A 168 3.04 -19.92 -10.74
N TYR A 169 3.78 -19.66 -11.82
CA TYR A 169 5.02 -20.38 -12.09
C TYR A 169 6.12 -19.86 -11.16
N THR A 170 6.82 -20.76 -10.47
CA THR A 170 7.81 -20.43 -9.45
C THR A 170 9.03 -21.34 -9.57
N MET A 171 10.21 -20.83 -9.21
CA MET A 171 11.43 -21.63 -9.07
C MET A 171 12.08 -21.32 -7.72
N VAL A 172 12.40 -22.37 -6.96
CA VAL A 172 13.20 -22.24 -5.73
C VAL A 172 14.67 -22.16 -6.13
N CYS A 173 15.41 -21.19 -5.60
CA CYS A 173 16.83 -21.01 -5.89
C CYS A 173 17.71 -21.88 -4.97
N ASP A 174 17.44 -23.19 -4.91
CA ASP A 174 18.14 -24.17 -4.07
C ASP A 174 19.29 -24.90 -4.82
N GLY A 175 19.67 -24.39 -6.00
CA GLY A 175 20.63 -25.00 -6.91
C GLY A 175 20.06 -26.12 -7.78
N LYS A 176 18.80 -26.55 -7.57
CA LYS A 176 18.11 -27.51 -8.44
C LYS A 176 17.30 -26.75 -9.48
N PHE A 177 17.59 -27.03 -10.75
CA PHE A 177 16.82 -26.46 -11.84
C PHE A 177 15.47 -27.21 -11.98
N GLN A 178 14.45 -26.73 -11.27
CA GLN A 178 13.11 -27.31 -11.29
C GLN A 178 12.04 -26.21 -11.18
N PRO A 179 11.55 -25.68 -12.31
CA PRO A 179 10.37 -24.82 -12.30
C PRO A 179 9.14 -25.61 -11.86
N ARG A 180 8.23 -24.94 -11.14
CA ARG A 180 7.03 -25.51 -10.52
C ARG A 180 5.85 -24.58 -10.78
N LEU A 181 4.65 -25.15 -10.86
CA LEU A 181 3.40 -24.42 -10.73
C LEU A 181 2.95 -24.55 -9.28
N ILE A 182 2.62 -23.42 -8.64
CA ILE A 182 2.11 -23.37 -7.27
C ILE A 182 0.63 -23.01 -7.23
N ASN A 183 -0.06 -23.36 -6.14
CA ASN A 183 -1.50 -23.15 -5.94
C ASN A 183 -1.86 -21.73 -5.43
N GLN A 184 -0.89 -20.82 -5.38
CA GLN A 184 -1.08 -19.45 -4.91
C GLN A 184 -0.54 -18.49 -5.96
N PRO A 185 -1.27 -17.42 -6.32
CA PRO A 185 -0.79 -16.46 -7.29
C PRO A 185 0.28 -15.53 -6.72
N LEU A 186 0.32 -15.32 -5.40
CA LEU A 186 1.27 -14.42 -4.70
C LEU A 186 1.31 -13.00 -5.28
N GLU A 187 0.13 -12.42 -5.52
CA GLU A 187 0.03 -11.05 -6.05
C GLU A 187 0.56 -10.00 -5.06
N ASP A 188 0.52 -10.31 -3.76
CA ASP A 188 1.04 -9.45 -2.70
C ASP A 188 2.57 -9.35 -2.65
N ALA A 189 3.30 -10.14 -3.45
CA ALA A 189 4.76 -10.06 -3.56
C ALA A 189 5.17 -8.79 -4.33
N SER A 190 5.12 -7.64 -3.66
CA SER A 190 5.41 -6.33 -4.25
C SER A 190 6.85 -5.88 -3.99
N ALA A 191 7.52 -5.44 -5.06
CA ALA A 191 8.82 -4.77 -4.98
C ALA A 191 8.72 -3.26 -4.67
N ASP A 192 7.51 -2.71 -4.53
CA ASP A 192 7.31 -1.33 -4.07
C ASP A 192 7.44 -1.26 -2.53
N PRO A 193 8.45 -0.56 -1.99
CA PRO A 193 8.63 -0.43 -0.53
C PRO A 193 7.41 0.17 0.17
N LEU A 194 6.71 1.10 -0.50
CA LEU A 194 5.59 1.83 0.09
C LEU A 194 4.40 0.90 0.39
N VAL A 195 4.29 -0.24 -0.29
CA VAL A 195 3.24 -1.24 -0.09
C VAL A 195 3.38 -1.96 1.25
N TRP A 196 4.58 -1.97 1.84
CA TRP A 196 4.92 -2.65 3.08
C TRP A 196 4.96 -1.73 4.31
N THR A 197 4.79 -0.41 4.14
CA THR A 197 4.81 0.54 5.25
C THR A 197 3.47 0.62 5.96
N ASP A 198 3.51 0.83 7.28
CA ASP A 198 2.34 1.14 8.09
C ASP A 198 1.69 2.43 7.58
N LYS A 199 0.39 2.39 7.29
CA LYS A 199 -0.36 3.55 6.78
C LYS A 199 -1.11 4.29 7.87
N SER A 200 -1.02 3.83 9.12
CA SER A 200 -1.65 4.48 10.25
C SER A 200 -0.98 5.82 10.55
N LEU A 201 -1.74 6.89 10.36
CA LEU A 201 -1.41 8.22 10.84
C LEU A 201 -2.16 8.49 12.15
N PHE A 202 -2.25 9.76 12.54
CA PHE A 202 -3.08 10.21 13.65
C PHE A 202 -4.56 10.16 13.27
N VAL A 203 -5.41 9.93 14.26
CA VAL A 203 -6.87 10.00 14.10
C VAL A 203 -7.38 11.09 15.02
N MET A 204 -7.84 12.19 14.44
CA MET A 204 -8.44 13.28 15.19
C MET A 204 -9.96 13.11 15.24
N ASP A 205 -10.46 13.05 16.46
CA ASP A 205 -11.89 13.11 16.74
C ASP A 205 -12.18 14.30 17.66
N ALA A 206 -13.44 14.74 17.62
CA ALA A 206 -13.94 15.81 18.49
C ALA A 206 -13.03 17.06 18.51
N ILE A 207 -12.75 17.62 17.33
CA ILE A 207 -11.98 18.87 17.19
C ILE A 207 -12.68 19.98 17.97
N LYS A 208 -11.93 20.63 18.86
CA LYS A 208 -12.35 21.80 19.65
C LYS A 208 -11.95 23.10 18.96
N THR A 209 -10.74 23.17 18.42
CA THR A 209 -10.25 24.33 17.68
C THR A 209 -9.43 23.89 16.48
N ILE A 210 -9.46 24.70 15.42
CA ILE A 210 -8.56 24.59 14.28
C ILE A 210 -8.11 25.99 13.89
N GLU A 211 -6.82 26.17 13.74
CA GLU A 211 -6.20 27.45 13.42
C GLU A 211 -5.16 27.23 12.32
N VAL A 212 -5.36 27.86 11.17
CA VAL A 212 -4.41 27.83 10.06
C VAL A 212 -3.59 29.11 10.09
N LEU A 213 -2.28 28.96 10.13
CA LEU A 213 -1.30 30.03 10.08
C LEU A 213 -0.49 29.93 8.79
N ARG A 214 -0.43 31.03 8.07
CA ARG A 214 0.24 31.19 6.79
C ARG A 214 1.39 32.16 6.92
N GLY A 215 2.34 32.11 5.97
CA GLY A 215 3.37 33.14 5.85
C GLY A 215 2.82 34.57 5.64
N LYS A 216 1.58 34.71 5.16
CA LYS A 216 0.85 35.97 5.00
C LYS A 216 -0.41 35.99 5.87
N PRO A 217 -0.59 36.96 6.79
CA PRO A 217 -1.70 36.99 7.74
C PRO A 217 -3.10 36.93 7.11
N GLU A 218 -3.26 37.40 5.87
CA GLU A 218 -4.53 37.41 5.14
C GLU A 218 -5.06 36.01 4.83
N GLY A 219 -4.18 35.01 4.83
CA GLY A 219 -4.53 33.60 4.67
C GLY A 219 -4.88 32.89 5.98
N ASN A 220 -4.69 33.54 7.13
CA ASN A 220 -4.92 32.93 8.43
C ASN A 220 -6.42 32.85 8.74
N TRP A 221 -6.82 31.80 9.43
CA TRP A 221 -8.18 31.66 9.94
C TRP A 221 -8.22 30.72 11.14
N LYS A 222 -9.25 30.91 11.97
CA LYS A 222 -9.48 30.10 13.16
C LYS A 222 -10.95 29.74 13.27
N MET A 223 -11.24 28.47 13.55
CA MET A 223 -12.57 28.02 13.91
C MET A 223 -12.56 27.37 15.29
N ILE A 224 -13.68 27.52 15.99
CA ILE A 224 -13.88 27.02 17.34
C ILE A 224 -15.18 26.20 17.32
N LYS A 225 -15.19 25.09 18.05
CA LYS A 225 -16.41 24.31 18.26
C LYS A 225 -17.34 25.09 19.18
N ASP A 226 -18.51 25.46 18.66
CA ASP A 226 -19.57 26.08 19.44
C ASP A 226 -20.19 25.05 20.40
N GLU A 227 -20.31 25.41 21.68
CA GLU A 227 -20.78 24.49 22.72
C GLU A 227 -22.28 24.15 22.58
N LYS A 228 -23.07 25.06 22.02
CA LYS A 228 -24.53 24.89 21.89
C LYS A 228 -24.90 23.98 20.71
N SER A 229 -24.28 24.22 19.57
CA SER A 229 -24.55 23.48 18.32
C SER A 229 -23.63 22.27 18.14
N GLY A 230 -22.49 22.23 18.83
CA GLY A 230 -21.46 21.22 18.64
C GLY A 230 -20.73 21.30 17.30
N LYS A 231 -20.96 22.34 16.50
CA LYS A 231 -20.35 22.55 15.17
C LYS A 231 -19.16 23.51 15.23
N LEU A 232 -18.23 23.39 14.28
CA LEU A 232 -17.19 24.39 14.08
C LEU A 232 -17.78 25.69 13.50
N VAL A 233 -17.41 26.82 14.09
CA VAL A 233 -17.83 28.17 13.68
C VAL A 233 -16.63 29.10 13.59
N LEU A 234 -16.73 30.15 12.77
CA LEU A 234 -15.81 31.28 12.79
C LEU A 234 -16.22 32.22 13.95
N PRO A 235 -15.33 32.54 14.91
CA PRO A 235 -15.69 33.39 16.05
C PRO A 235 -15.92 34.85 15.66
N ASP A 236 -15.20 35.34 14.63
CA ASP A 236 -15.17 36.76 14.26
C ASP A 236 -15.96 37.03 12.97
N VAL A 237 -17.18 36.51 12.84
CA VAL A 237 -18.07 36.78 11.69
C VAL A 237 -18.69 38.17 11.86
N LYS A 238 -18.58 39.02 10.84
CA LYS A 238 -19.18 40.37 10.85
C LYS A 238 -20.70 40.31 10.62
N GLU A 239 -21.43 41.34 11.01
CA GLU A 239 -22.89 41.41 10.87
C GLU A 239 -23.38 41.24 9.41
N ASP A 240 -22.57 41.63 8.43
CA ASP A 240 -22.84 41.52 6.99
C ASP A 240 -22.30 40.23 6.33
N GLU A 241 -21.65 39.37 7.11
CA GLU A 241 -21.07 38.10 6.64
C GLU A 241 -21.97 36.93 7.01
N ILE A 242 -22.31 36.09 6.03
CA ILE A 242 -23.07 34.86 6.26
C ILE A 242 -22.14 33.66 6.07
N LEU A 243 -22.05 32.83 7.11
CA LEU A 243 -21.28 31.60 7.08
C LEU A 243 -21.89 30.61 6.07
N ASP A 244 -21.04 29.98 5.27
CA ASP A 244 -21.44 28.88 4.41
C ASP A 244 -21.15 27.55 5.10
N GLU A 245 -22.12 27.05 5.88
CA GLU A 245 -21.99 25.80 6.62
C GLU A 245 -21.56 24.62 5.73
N SER A 246 -22.00 24.59 4.46
CA SER A 246 -21.67 23.52 3.52
C SER A 246 -20.17 23.41 3.26
N LYS A 247 -19.43 24.53 3.37
CA LYS A 247 -17.99 24.59 3.14
C LYS A 247 -17.17 24.27 4.37
N ILE A 248 -17.80 24.22 5.55
CA ILE A 248 -17.20 23.89 6.85
C ILE A 248 -17.35 22.40 7.15
N GLN A 249 -18.48 21.79 6.76
CA GLN A 249 -18.73 20.35 6.99
C GLN A 249 -17.54 19.44 6.63
N PRO A 250 -16.80 19.64 5.50
CA PRO A 250 -15.65 18.81 5.18
C PRO A 250 -14.55 18.78 6.27
N LEU A 251 -14.39 19.84 7.06
CA LEU A 251 -13.40 19.89 8.15
C LEU A 251 -13.70 18.89 9.27
N ASN A 252 -14.97 18.50 9.46
CA ASN A 252 -15.36 17.52 10.49
C ASN A 252 -14.86 16.10 10.20
N THR A 253 -14.72 15.75 8.91
CA THR A 253 -14.30 14.40 8.47
C THR A 253 -12.90 14.38 7.88
N PHE A 254 -12.34 15.54 7.54
CA PHE A 254 -11.05 15.69 6.87
C PHE A 254 -9.93 14.88 7.53
N PHE A 255 -9.76 15.04 8.85
CA PHE A 255 -8.67 14.40 9.59
C PHE A 255 -8.87 12.90 9.85
N LYS A 256 -10.02 12.33 9.45
CA LYS A 256 -10.31 10.89 9.63
C LYS A 256 -9.78 10.03 8.49
N ASN A 257 -9.64 10.62 7.30
CA ASN A 257 -9.35 9.89 6.06
C ASN A 257 -8.01 10.31 5.43
N ILE A 258 -7.07 10.80 6.24
CA ILE A 258 -5.78 11.25 5.73
C ILE A 258 -4.95 10.01 5.35
N SER A 259 -4.33 10.10 4.18
CA SER A 259 -3.37 9.13 3.70
C SER A 259 -2.15 9.84 3.12
N PHE A 260 -1.07 9.11 2.91
CA PHE A 260 0.14 9.64 2.29
C PHE A 260 0.54 8.82 1.06
N LYS A 261 1.12 9.53 0.09
CA LYS A 261 1.67 8.98 -1.16
C LYS A 261 3.14 8.62 -1.05
N ASP A 262 3.86 9.17 -0.08
CA ASP A 262 5.25 8.80 0.20
C ASP A 262 5.66 9.23 1.62
N VAL A 263 6.79 8.71 2.11
CA VAL A 263 7.35 9.06 3.42
C VAL A 263 8.88 9.07 3.40
N ALA A 264 9.46 10.01 4.14
CA ALA A 264 10.90 10.17 4.37
C ALA A 264 11.15 10.70 5.79
N GLN A 265 12.40 10.77 6.25
CA GLN A 265 12.68 11.47 7.51
C GLN A 265 12.44 12.98 7.39
N CYS A 266 11.96 13.58 8.47
CA CYS A 266 11.73 15.02 8.51
C CYS A 266 13.06 15.77 8.76
N PRO A 267 13.43 16.73 7.89
CA PRO A 267 14.60 17.55 8.15
C PRO A 267 14.31 18.51 9.33
N ALA A 268 15.33 18.76 10.16
CA ALA A 268 15.18 19.55 11.38
C ALA A 268 14.68 20.99 11.14
N ASN A 269 14.95 21.55 9.96
CA ASN A 269 14.57 22.90 9.55
C ASN A 269 13.32 22.92 8.65
N PHE A 270 12.50 21.87 8.64
CA PHE A 270 11.26 21.88 7.86
C PHE A 270 10.36 23.05 8.29
N ALA A 271 10.14 23.95 7.34
CA ALA A 271 9.35 25.15 7.50
C ALA A 271 8.20 25.17 6.47
N GLY A 272 7.13 25.86 6.81
CA GLY A 272 5.94 25.94 5.99
C GLY A 272 4.82 26.61 6.77
N ASP A 273 3.65 26.58 6.15
CA ASP A 273 2.42 26.97 6.82
C ASP A 273 2.05 25.91 7.88
N SER A 274 1.21 26.28 8.86
CA SER A 274 0.82 25.37 9.93
C SER A 274 -0.69 25.31 10.15
N VAL A 275 -1.15 24.16 10.63
CA VAL A 275 -2.48 23.94 11.18
C VAL A 275 -2.31 23.51 12.63
N ASN A 276 -2.80 24.32 13.55
CA ASN A 276 -2.87 24.01 14.97
C ASN A 276 -4.26 23.52 15.31
N ILE A 277 -4.37 22.35 15.94
CA ILE A 277 -5.65 21.72 16.27
C ILE A 277 -5.62 21.32 17.73
N GLU A 278 -6.67 21.70 18.47
CA GLU A 278 -6.94 21.15 19.79
C GLU A 278 -8.21 20.32 19.74
N THR A 279 -8.21 19.18 20.41
CA THR A 279 -9.35 18.29 20.54
C THR A 279 -9.96 18.38 21.94
N VAL A 280 -11.21 17.92 22.08
CA VAL A 280 -11.92 17.93 23.37
C VAL A 280 -11.24 17.02 24.41
N ASP A 281 -10.58 15.95 23.97
CA ASP A 281 -9.82 15.03 24.83
C ASP A 281 -8.42 15.54 25.19
N GLY A 282 -8.07 16.77 24.81
CA GLY A 282 -6.86 17.46 25.26
C GLY A 282 -5.62 17.22 24.40
N PHE A 283 -5.75 16.56 23.24
CA PHE A 283 -4.67 16.48 22.26
C PHE A 283 -4.49 17.82 21.55
N LYS A 284 -3.23 18.10 21.21
CA LYS A 284 -2.78 19.27 20.46
C LYS A 284 -1.89 18.81 19.33
N TYR A 285 -2.28 19.16 18.12
CA TYR A 285 -1.57 18.85 16.90
C TYR A 285 -1.04 20.13 16.27
N GLU A 286 0.25 20.13 15.94
CA GLU A 286 0.91 21.13 15.11
C GLU A 286 1.28 20.44 13.79
N ILE A 287 0.50 20.69 12.75
CA ILE A 287 0.71 20.13 11.41
C ILE A 287 1.41 21.19 10.58
N LYS A 288 2.66 20.96 10.19
CA LYS A 288 3.37 21.82 9.24
C LYS A 288 3.26 21.27 7.84
N PHE A 289 3.10 22.15 6.86
CA PHE A 289 3.01 21.74 5.46
C PHE A 289 3.51 22.80 4.49
N ALA A 290 4.08 22.31 3.39
CA ALA A 290 4.61 23.14 2.30
C ALA A 290 4.38 22.43 0.96
N SER A 291 4.20 23.20 -0.11
CA SER A 291 4.12 22.63 -1.46
C SER A 291 5.42 21.88 -1.78
N LYS A 292 5.30 20.72 -2.44
CA LYS A 292 6.48 19.96 -2.88
C LYS A 292 7.14 20.67 -4.06
N GLU A 293 8.43 20.93 -3.96
CA GLU A 293 9.18 21.55 -5.07
C GLU A 293 9.09 20.66 -6.33
N GLY A 294 8.81 21.29 -7.47
CA GLY A 294 8.64 20.59 -8.76
C GLY A 294 7.33 19.83 -8.93
N ASP A 295 6.41 19.83 -7.95
CA ASP A 295 5.11 19.15 -8.04
C ASP A 295 4.02 19.91 -7.27
N SER A 296 3.28 20.78 -7.96
CA SER A 296 2.25 21.63 -7.35
C SER A 296 1.00 20.89 -6.89
N GLU A 297 0.89 19.60 -7.19
CA GLU A 297 -0.24 18.74 -6.79
C GLU A 297 0.09 17.88 -5.55
N LYS A 298 1.30 18.04 -5.00
CA LYS A 298 1.74 17.35 -3.78
C LYS A 298 2.22 18.34 -2.72
N TYR A 299 2.04 17.94 -1.47
CA TYR A 299 2.49 18.69 -0.30
C TYR A 299 3.35 17.79 0.57
N LEU A 300 4.35 18.39 1.20
CA LEU A 300 5.14 17.80 2.26
C LEU A 300 4.48 18.17 3.59
N VAL A 301 4.28 17.20 4.47
CA VAL A 301 3.54 17.36 5.73
C VAL A 301 4.30 16.71 6.87
N ASN A 302 4.44 17.42 7.99
CA ASN A 302 4.98 16.90 9.24
C ASN A 302 3.98 17.20 10.36
N VAL A 303 3.90 16.30 11.35
CA VAL A 303 2.93 16.44 12.45
C VAL A 303 3.61 16.27 13.78
N LYS A 304 3.42 17.23 14.67
CA LYS A 304 3.87 17.17 16.04
C LYS A 304 2.67 17.08 16.97
N VAL A 305 2.70 16.12 17.89
CA VAL A 305 1.58 15.83 18.78
C VAL A 305 1.99 15.96 20.23
N SER A 306 1.12 16.57 21.02
CA SER A 306 1.20 16.62 22.48
C SER A 306 -0.21 16.48 23.05
N ALA A 307 -0.34 16.13 24.32
CA ALA A 307 -1.65 16.07 24.97
C ALA A 307 -1.56 16.49 26.44
N SER A 308 -2.66 17.08 26.93
CA SER A 308 -2.89 17.37 28.34
C SER A 308 -3.99 16.44 28.86
N LEU A 309 -3.60 15.22 29.24
CA LEU A 309 -4.53 14.18 29.68
C LEU A 309 -4.83 14.33 31.19
N PRO A 310 -6.09 14.16 31.62
CA PRO A 310 -6.44 14.22 33.03
C PRO A 310 -5.82 13.05 33.81
N GLU A 311 -5.10 13.34 34.89
CA GLU A 311 -4.45 12.31 35.71
C GLU A 311 -5.39 11.67 36.75
N LYS A 312 -6.46 12.38 37.13
CA LYS A 312 -7.42 11.95 38.15
C LYS A 312 -8.84 12.14 37.64
N ARG A 313 -9.70 11.19 37.97
CA ARG A 313 -11.15 11.29 37.72
C ARG A 313 -11.76 12.24 38.76
N GLU A 314 -12.57 13.18 38.29
CA GLU A 314 -13.45 13.94 39.18
C GLU A 314 -14.69 13.09 39.50
N ALA A 315 -14.90 12.81 40.79
CA ALA A 315 -16.05 12.02 41.24
C ALA A 315 -17.35 12.81 41.03
N GLY A 316 -18.41 12.12 40.58
CA GLY A 316 -19.72 12.74 40.42
C GLY A 316 -20.29 13.15 41.78
N LYS A 317 -20.93 14.32 41.86
CA LYS A 317 -21.50 14.85 43.12
C LYS A 317 -22.58 13.93 43.75
N GLU A 318 -23.12 12.97 43.00
CA GLU A 318 -24.15 12.00 43.45
C GLU A 318 -23.79 10.55 43.09
N GLU A 319 -22.50 10.24 43.01
CA GLU A 319 -22.04 8.92 42.58
C GLU A 319 -22.27 7.84 43.66
N LYS A 320 -23.03 6.81 43.31
CA LYS A 320 -23.26 5.67 44.21
C LYS A 320 -21.95 4.88 44.39
N PRO A 321 -21.71 4.31 45.58
CA PRO A 321 -20.55 3.46 45.83
C PRO A 321 -20.43 2.30 44.84
N GLU A 322 -21.56 1.75 44.36
CA GLU A 322 -21.58 0.66 43.37
C GLU A 322 -21.09 1.07 41.98
N ASP A 323 -21.27 2.34 41.58
CA ASP A 323 -20.84 2.86 40.29
C ASP A 323 -19.36 3.28 40.28
N LYS A 324 -18.77 3.50 41.46
CA LYS A 324 -17.42 4.02 41.62
C LYS A 324 -16.36 3.12 41.02
N ASP A 325 -16.39 1.84 41.35
CA ASP A 325 -15.39 0.88 40.86
C ASP A 325 -15.47 0.71 39.34
N ARG A 326 -16.68 0.75 38.77
CA ARG A 326 -16.89 0.70 37.32
C ARG A 326 -16.35 1.95 36.64
N LEU A 327 -16.68 3.14 37.15
CA LEU A 327 -16.26 4.43 36.59
C LEU A 327 -14.75 4.67 36.72
N ASP A 328 -14.13 4.23 37.83
CA ASP A 328 -12.67 4.29 38.01
C ASP A 328 -11.95 3.35 37.02
N LYS A 329 -12.49 2.15 36.79
CA LYS A 329 -11.95 1.20 35.80
C LYS A 329 -12.09 1.72 34.38
N GLU A 330 -13.24 2.27 34.02
CA GLU A 330 -13.48 2.90 32.71
C GLU A 330 -12.55 4.09 32.48
N PHE A 331 -12.37 4.96 33.49
CA PHE A 331 -11.43 6.08 33.42
C PHE A 331 -9.99 5.60 33.22
N LYS A 332 -9.54 4.62 34.00
CA LYS A 332 -8.19 4.06 33.85
C LYS A 332 -7.98 3.48 32.46
N SER A 333 -8.91 2.64 31.98
CA SER A 333 -8.85 2.05 30.64
C SER A 333 -8.78 3.13 29.55
N LYS A 334 -9.59 4.18 29.66
CA LYS A 334 -9.58 5.30 28.71
C LYS A 334 -8.27 6.06 28.76
N THR A 335 -7.76 6.35 29.95
CA THR A 335 -6.48 7.05 30.12
C THR A 335 -5.31 6.24 29.56
N ASP A 336 -5.30 4.93 29.74
CA ASP A 336 -4.26 4.06 29.18
C ASP A 336 -4.32 4.04 27.64
N MET A 337 -5.52 3.94 27.05
CA MET A 337 -5.71 4.07 25.59
C MET A 337 -5.24 5.42 25.04
N LEU A 338 -5.51 6.53 25.75
CA LEU A 338 -5.05 7.86 25.33
C LEU A 338 -3.53 8.00 25.43
N LYS A 339 -2.88 7.33 26.39
CA LYS A 339 -1.41 7.31 26.49
C LYS A 339 -0.79 6.50 25.35
N GLU A 340 -1.32 5.32 25.04
CA GLU A 340 -0.86 4.52 23.91
C GLU A 340 -1.02 5.27 22.58
N LYS A 341 -2.18 5.90 22.37
CA LYS A 341 -2.43 6.80 21.23
C LYS A 341 -1.39 7.93 21.17
N LEU A 342 -1.12 8.58 22.29
CA LEU A 342 -0.16 9.69 22.35
C LEU A 342 1.26 9.24 21.96
N GLU A 343 1.72 8.08 22.43
CA GLU A 343 3.05 7.58 22.09
C GLU A 343 3.16 7.21 20.61
N HIS A 344 2.14 6.55 20.04
CA HIS A 344 2.06 6.30 18.60
C HIS A 344 2.09 7.61 17.80
N GLU A 345 1.20 8.56 18.12
CA GLU A 345 1.08 9.80 17.35
C GLU A 345 2.30 10.73 17.51
N LYS A 346 2.99 10.72 18.67
CA LYS A 346 4.29 11.40 18.82
C LYS A 346 5.36 10.82 17.91
N SER A 347 5.36 9.50 17.71
CA SER A 347 6.34 8.83 16.85
C SER A 347 6.25 9.30 15.39
N LEU A 348 5.07 9.77 14.96
CA LEU A 348 4.82 10.28 13.61
C LEU A 348 5.61 11.56 13.30
N GLY A 349 6.01 12.33 14.32
CA GLY A 349 6.68 13.62 14.12
C GLY A 349 8.12 13.55 13.63
N LYS A 350 8.70 12.35 13.57
CA LYS A 350 10.01 12.09 12.96
C LYS A 350 9.95 12.05 11.44
N TRP A 351 8.76 11.95 10.87
CA TRP A 351 8.55 11.66 9.45
C TRP A 351 8.00 12.87 8.68
N LEU A 352 8.34 12.91 7.39
CA LEU A 352 7.84 13.85 6.41
C LEU A 352 7.01 13.07 5.38
N TYR A 353 5.72 13.36 5.35
CA TYR A 353 4.76 12.68 4.49
C TYR A 353 4.55 13.49 3.22
N THR A 354 4.57 12.82 2.06
CA THR A 354 4.06 13.43 0.82
C THR A 354 2.58 13.12 0.72
N MET A 355 1.72 14.14 0.70
CA MET A 355 0.27 14.02 0.56
C MET A 355 -0.21 14.64 -0.75
N ALA A 356 -1.36 14.21 -1.27
CA ALA A 356 -1.95 14.88 -2.42
C ALA A 356 -2.57 16.21 -1.98
N LYS A 357 -2.55 17.22 -2.85
CA LYS A 357 -3.19 18.53 -2.60
C LYS A 357 -4.67 18.41 -2.25
N ASN A 358 -5.38 17.48 -2.91
CA ASN A 358 -6.78 17.21 -2.61
C ASN A 358 -6.99 16.72 -1.17
N ASP A 359 -6.04 15.95 -0.63
CA ASP A 359 -6.04 15.48 0.75
C ASP A 359 -5.71 16.60 1.75
N LEU A 360 -5.43 17.83 1.28
CA LEU A 360 -5.24 19.04 2.11
C LEU A 360 -6.22 20.17 1.76
N ALA A 361 -7.15 19.95 0.84
CA ALA A 361 -7.99 21.01 0.28
C ALA A 361 -8.75 21.86 1.33
N PRO A 362 -9.35 21.29 2.40
CA PRO A 362 -10.02 22.08 3.42
C PRO A 362 -9.10 23.03 4.18
N VAL A 363 -7.85 22.63 4.47
CA VAL A 363 -6.90 23.50 5.18
C VAL A 363 -6.25 24.52 4.26
N LEU A 364 -6.17 24.24 2.95
CA LEU A 364 -5.68 25.15 1.90
C LEU A 364 -6.61 26.34 1.59
N LYS A 365 -7.85 26.32 2.07
CA LYS A 365 -8.78 27.44 1.97
C LYS A 365 -8.31 28.66 2.77
N VAL A 366 -8.79 29.83 2.38
CA VAL A 366 -8.66 31.08 3.15
C VAL A 366 -10.01 31.46 3.77
N ARG A 367 -10.00 32.38 4.75
CA ARG A 367 -11.22 32.77 5.52
C ARG A 367 -12.43 33.07 4.62
N LYS A 368 -12.23 33.86 3.56
CA LYS A 368 -13.30 34.27 2.62
C LYS A 368 -13.99 33.08 1.94
N ASP A 369 -13.31 31.95 1.81
CA ASP A 369 -13.88 30.78 1.14
C ASP A 369 -14.99 30.16 1.97
N PHE A 370 -15.02 30.36 3.30
CA PHE A 370 -16.04 29.83 4.22
C PHE A 370 -17.28 30.73 4.35
N LEU A 371 -17.31 31.86 3.63
CA LEU A 371 -18.46 32.75 3.60
C LEU A 371 -19.31 32.48 2.35
N LYS A 372 -20.60 32.81 2.43
CA LYS A 372 -21.46 32.91 1.26
C LYS A 372 -21.01 34.09 0.41
N ALA A 373 -21.13 33.95 -0.91
CA ALA A 373 -20.97 35.10 -1.78
C ALA A 373 -22.07 36.12 -1.43
N GLN A 374 -21.69 37.39 -1.28
CA GLN A 374 -22.69 38.45 -1.15
C GLN A 374 -23.49 38.51 -2.47
N GLU A 375 -24.79 38.24 -2.40
CA GLU A 375 -25.69 38.42 -3.54
C GLU A 375 -25.81 39.94 -3.82
N GLY A 376 -24.99 40.46 -4.73
CA GLY A 376 -25.06 41.89 -5.04
C GLY A 376 -23.95 42.54 -5.89
N LYS A 377 -23.61 41.95 -7.05
CA LYS A 377 -23.46 42.68 -8.33
C LYS A 377 -23.24 41.66 -9.44
N LYS A 378 -24.34 41.31 -10.11
CA LYS A 378 -24.31 40.78 -11.48
C LYS A 378 -23.49 41.80 -12.30
N PRO A 379 -22.43 41.41 -13.02
CA PRO A 379 -21.84 42.32 -13.99
C PRO A 379 -22.94 42.73 -14.96
N GLU A 380 -23.20 44.03 -15.10
CA GLU A 380 -23.97 44.51 -16.25
C GLU A 380 -23.27 43.98 -17.50
N ALA A 381 -24.00 43.17 -18.28
CA ALA A 381 -23.55 42.79 -19.60
C ALA A 381 -23.21 44.08 -20.38
N PRO A 382 -22.06 44.18 -21.06
CA PRO A 382 -21.74 45.37 -21.81
C PRO A 382 -22.84 45.58 -22.86
N LYS A 383 -23.52 46.72 -22.78
CA LYS A 383 -24.37 47.23 -23.86
C LYS A 383 -23.52 47.23 -25.13
N ASN A 384 -23.99 46.51 -26.14
CA ASN A 384 -23.47 46.54 -27.50
C ASN A 384 -23.12 47.97 -27.91
N ALA A 385 -21.82 48.26 -28.02
CA ALA A 385 -21.36 49.35 -28.86
C ALA A 385 -21.61 48.92 -30.30
N ALA A 386 -22.50 49.65 -30.98
CA ALA A 386 -22.65 49.54 -32.42
C ALA A 386 -21.30 49.81 -33.09
N PRO A 387 -20.92 49.08 -34.14
CA PRO A 387 -19.66 49.33 -34.84
C PRO A 387 -19.76 50.66 -35.58
N GLU A 388 -18.88 51.60 -35.23
CA GLU A 388 -18.59 52.78 -36.05
C GLU A 388 -18.08 52.32 -37.40
N ARG A 389 -18.86 52.64 -38.43
CA ARG A 389 -18.53 52.42 -39.83
C ARG A 389 -17.52 53.50 -40.22
N THR A 390 -16.24 53.16 -40.22
CA THR A 390 -15.21 53.98 -40.84
C THR A 390 -15.46 54.03 -42.34
N THR A 391 -15.85 55.22 -42.82
CA THR A 391 -15.76 55.62 -44.20
C THR A 391 -14.29 55.77 -44.54
N ASP A 392 -13.76 54.91 -45.40
CA ASP A 392 -12.55 55.24 -46.15
C ASP A 392 -12.85 55.16 -47.64
N ALA A 393 -12.42 56.21 -48.33
CA ALA A 393 -12.65 56.51 -49.72
C ALA A 393 -11.35 56.30 -50.48
N GLY A 394 -11.41 55.53 -51.56
CA GLY A 394 -10.35 55.42 -52.57
C GLY A 394 -10.80 54.43 -53.65
N ALA A 395 -11.39 54.91 -54.75
CA ALA A 395 -10.73 55.10 -56.05
C ALA A 395 -10.27 53.74 -56.64
N ALA A 396 -10.93 53.10 -57.60
CA ALA A 396 -11.29 53.49 -58.98
C ALA A 396 -10.07 53.88 -59.84
N MET A 397 -9.59 52.92 -60.64
CA MET A 397 -9.10 52.97 -62.04
C MET A 397 -8.27 51.71 -62.31
N GLU A 398 -8.70 50.79 -63.17
CA GLU A 398 -8.58 50.78 -64.64
C GLU A 398 -7.16 50.47 -65.15
N GLU A 399 -7.13 49.44 -66.00
CA GLU A 399 -6.08 48.84 -66.84
C GLU A 399 -4.91 48.07 -66.20
#